data_AF-A0A6M1ZZ94-F1
#
_entry.id   AF-A0A6M1ZZ94-F1
#
_cell.length_a   1.000
_cell.length_b   1.000
_cell.length_c   1.000
_cell.angle_alpha   90.00
_cell.angle_beta   90.00
_cell.angle_gamma   90.00
#
_symmetry.space_group_name_H-M   'P 1'
#
loop_
_entity.id
_entity.type
_entity.pdbx_description
1 polymer ?
#
loop_
_entity_poly.entity_id
_entity_poly.type
_entity_poly.pdbx_seq_one_letter_code
_entity_poly.pdbx_strand_id
1 'polypeptide(L)'
;MQKKNLEDFKDDFPLLLEAGFVAVKQLDEASARHLFNAAQLLSPESSAPRIGLGYIALNKLEVKEATEIFTEITEDEPENHLAMTFLGICYLLTKAKRSQGEKMIKKIIEETSDETIVNLGSIALQWAEKDLKKLKSPFVK
;
A
#
# COMPACT_ATOMS: atom_id res chain seq x y z
N MET A 1 -31.40 -20.79 17.86
CA MET A 1 -30.26 -20.32 17.04
C MET A 1 -29.20 -19.81 17.99
N GLN A 2 -28.00 -20.40 18.00
CA GLN A 2 -26.87 -19.79 18.72
C GLN A 2 -26.51 -18.48 18.02
N LYS A 3 -26.43 -17.40 18.78
CA LYS A 3 -26.01 -16.09 18.28
C LYS A 3 -24.49 -16.17 18.15
N LYS A 4 -23.99 -16.24 16.91
CA LYS A 4 -22.55 -16.20 16.66
C LYS A 4 -22.04 -14.79 16.91
N ASN A 5 -20.91 -14.67 17.60
CA ASN A 5 -20.24 -13.41 17.89
C ASN A 5 -19.02 -13.26 16.98
N LEU A 6 -18.55 -12.02 16.82
CA LEU A 6 -17.35 -11.72 16.03
C LEU A 6 -16.11 -12.48 16.53
N GLU A 7 -16.07 -12.76 17.83
CA GLU A 7 -15.00 -13.53 18.49
C GLU A 7 -14.88 -14.96 17.95
N ASP A 8 -15.98 -15.55 17.47
CA ASP A 8 -16.00 -16.92 16.93
C ASP A 8 -15.25 -17.03 15.59
N PHE A 9 -14.89 -15.90 14.98
CA PHE A 9 -14.30 -15.81 13.64
C PHE A 9 -12.91 -15.16 13.61
N LYS A 10 -12.28 -14.91 14.77
CA LYS A 10 -10.97 -14.22 14.81
C LYS A 10 -9.90 -14.93 13.96
N ASP A 11 -9.95 -16.26 13.91
CA ASP A 11 -9.01 -17.09 13.15
C ASP A 11 -9.20 -16.97 11.62
N ASP A 12 -10.32 -16.40 11.15
CA ASP A 12 -10.57 -16.16 9.74
C ASP A 12 -9.86 -14.90 9.22
N PHE A 13 -9.23 -14.10 10.08
CA PHE A 13 -8.56 -12.86 9.68
C PHE A 13 -7.57 -13.04 8.52
N PRO A 14 -6.60 -13.99 8.58
CA PRO A 14 -5.65 -14.17 7.48
C PRO A 14 -6.35 -14.59 6.18
N LEU A 15 -7.39 -15.41 6.27
CA LEU A 15 -8.15 -15.87 5.10
C LEU A 15 -8.87 -14.70 4.41
N LEU A 16 -9.56 -13.85 5.18
CA LEU A 16 -10.26 -12.69 4.63
C LEU A 16 -9.29 -11.67 4.02
N LEU A 17 -8.13 -11.47 4.66
CA LEU A 17 -7.08 -10.59 4.15
C LEU A 17 -6.54 -11.08 2.80
N GLU A 18 -6.16 -12.36 2.71
CA GLU A 18 -5.65 -12.96 1.47
C GLU A 18 -6.70 -12.98 0.36
N ALA A 19 -7.95 -13.33 0.69
CA ALA A 19 -9.07 -13.27 -0.25
C ALA A 19 -9.27 -11.84 -0.78
N GLY A 20 -9.09 -10.83 0.07
CA GLY A 20 -9.12 -9.42 -0.33
C GLY A 20 -8.07 -9.11 -1.40
N PHE A 21 -6.81 -9.51 -1.19
CA PHE A 21 -5.75 -9.32 -2.19
C PHE A 21 -5.97 -10.13 -3.47
N VAL A 22 -6.57 -11.32 -3.39
CA VAL A 22 -6.99 -12.10 -4.56
C VAL A 22 -8.07 -11.38 -5.36
N ALA A 23 -9.04 -10.74 -4.70
CA ALA A 23 -10.06 -9.93 -5.36
C ALA A 23 -9.46 -8.69 -6.04
N VAL A 24 -8.49 -8.01 -5.39
CA VAL A 24 -7.73 -6.91 -6.02
C VAL A 24 -7.07 -7.36 -7.32
N LYS A 25 -6.40 -8.52 -7.33
CA LYS A 25 -5.76 -9.08 -8.54
C LYS A 25 -6.76 -9.40 -9.66
N GLN A 26 -8.01 -9.67 -9.31
CA GLN A 26 -9.10 -9.92 -10.26
C GLN A 26 -9.82 -8.64 -10.70
N LEU A 27 -9.35 -7.46 -10.26
CA LEU A 27 -10.00 -6.17 -10.49
C LEU A 27 -11.43 -6.09 -9.91
N ASP A 28 -11.74 -6.94 -8.92
CA ASP A 28 -12.99 -6.92 -8.18
C ASP A 28 -12.85 -6.05 -6.93
N GLU A 29 -12.91 -4.72 -7.14
CA GLU A 29 -12.80 -3.74 -6.06
C GLU A 29 -13.89 -3.91 -4.99
N ALA A 30 -15.11 -4.22 -5.41
CA ALA A 30 -16.24 -4.33 -4.48
C ALA A 30 -16.00 -5.47 -3.49
N SER A 31 -15.66 -6.66 -3.99
CA SER A 31 -15.32 -7.80 -3.13
C SER A 31 -14.10 -7.52 -2.27
N ALA A 32 -13.04 -6.93 -2.84
CA ALA A 32 -11.83 -6.60 -2.10
C ALA A 32 -12.11 -5.65 -0.91
N ARG A 33 -12.88 -4.58 -1.13
CA ARG A 33 -13.29 -3.64 -0.07
C ARG A 33 -14.12 -4.33 1.01
N HIS A 34 -15.06 -5.19 0.64
CA HIS A 34 -15.86 -5.93 1.62
C HIS A 34 -15.00 -6.88 2.46
N LEU A 35 -14.05 -7.58 1.85
CA LEU A 35 -13.14 -8.51 2.51
C LEU A 35 -12.18 -7.79 3.47
N PHE A 36 -11.58 -6.67 3.04
CA PHE A 36 -10.72 -5.88 3.92
C PHE A 36 -11.50 -5.25 5.08
N ASN A 37 -12.71 -4.74 4.85
CA ASN A 37 -13.54 -4.23 5.94
C ASN A 37 -13.91 -5.33 6.95
N ALA A 38 -14.21 -6.54 6.47
CA ALA A 38 -14.47 -7.68 7.35
C ALA A 38 -13.22 -8.08 8.14
N ALA A 39 -12.05 -8.12 7.50
CA ALA A 39 -10.77 -8.39 8.18
C ALA A 39 -10.45 -7.32 9.24
N GLN A 40 -10.72 -6.04 8.95
CA GLN A 40 -10.52 -4.95 9.91
C GLN A 40 -11.40 -5.11 11.16
N LEU A 41 -12.64 -5.59 11.01
CA LEU A 41 -13.50 -5.87 12.16
C LEU A 41 -12.93 -6.98 13.05
N LEU A 42 -12.32 -8.01 12.44
CA LEU A 42 -11.71 -9.13 13.19
C LEU A 42 -10.41 -8.74 13.90
N SER A 43 -9.62 -7.84 13.31
CA SER A 43 -8.36 -7.35 13.88
C SER A 43 -8.25 -5.82 13.73
N PRO A 44 -8.91 -5.05 14.61
CA PRO A 44 -8.93 -3.58 14.53
C PRO A 44 -7.55 -2.93 14.65
N GLU A 45 -6.63 -3.57 15.37
CA GLU A 45 -5.25 -3.09 15.58
C GLU A 45 -4.33 -3.39 14.38
N SER A 46 -4.76 -4.22 13.42
CA SER A 46 -3.93 -4.53 12.25
C SER A 46 -4.05 -3.43 11.19
N SER A 47 -2.93 -2.91 10.72
CA SER A 47 -2.86 -2.06 9.54
C SER A 47 -3.05 -2.81 8.21
N ALA A 48 -2.95 -4.14 8.17
CA ALA A 48 -2.93 -4.89 6.92
C ALA A 48 -4.18 -4.68 6.04
N PRO A 49 -5.42 -4.64 6.57
CA PRO A 49 -6.59 -4.31 5.75
C PRO A 49 -6.58 -2.86 5.24
N ARG A 50 -6.11 -1.90 6.05
CA ARG A 50 -5.91 -0.50 5.63
C ARG A 50 -4.88 -0.38 4.51
N ILE A 51 -3.79 -1.15 4.57
CA ILE A 51 -2.81 -1.25 3.47
C ILE A 51 -3.49 -1.76 2.19
N GLY A 52 -4.34 -2.78 2.30
CA GLY A 52 -5.13 -3.29 1.18
C GLY A 52 -6.03 -2.22 0.53
N LEU A 53 -6.72 -1.42 1.35
CA LEU A 53 -7.56 -0.30 0.88
C LEU A 53 -6.73 0.81 0.23
N GLY A 54 -5.60 1.19 0.84
CA GLY A 54 -4.67 2.16 0.25
C GLY A 54 -4.09 1.68 -1.08
N TYR A 55 -3.85 0.37 -1.20
CA TYR A 55 -3.38 -0.26 -2.43
C TYR A 55 -4.44 -0.22 -3.54
N ILE A 56 -5.72 -0.41 -3.22
CA ILE A 56 -6.83 -0.22 -4.17
C ILE A 56 -6.85 1.23 -4.69
N ALA A 57 -6.81 2.22 -3.79
CA ALA A 57 -6.78 3.64 -4.18
C ALA A 57 -5.57 3.94 -5.08
N LEU A 58 -4.40 3.39 -4.75
CA LEU A 58 -3.19 3.56 -5.55
C LEU A 58 -3.32 2.93 -6.95
N ASN A 59 -3.90 1.73 -7.08
CA ASN A 59 -4.15 1.07 -8.37
C ASN A 59 -5.09 1.89 -9.27
N LYS A 60 -6.00 2.66 -8.67
CA LYS A 60 -6.91 3.58 -9.37
C LYS A 60 -6.31 4.96 -9.64
N LEU A 61 -5.04 5.16 -9.25
CA LEU A 61 -4.35 6.46 -9.29
C LEU A 61 -5.07 7.54 -8.47
N GLU A 62 -5.84 7.16 -7.46
CA GLU A 62 -6.42 8.03 -6.45
C GLU A 62 -5.33 8.42 -5.42
N VAL A 63 -4.24 9.03 -5.92
CA VAL A 63 -2.98 9.25 -5.19
C VAL A 63 -3.19 10.03 -3.90
N LYS A 64 -4.16 10.95 -3.87
CA LYS A 64 -4.50 11.73 -2.66
C LYS A 64 -5.04 10.84 -1.55
N GLU A 65 -6.05 10.02 -1.85
CA GLU A 65 -6.64 9.07 -0.88
C GLU A 65 -5.61 8.04 -0.42
N ALA A 66 -4.83 7.47 -1.36
CA ALA A 66 -3.75 6.56 -1.01
C ALA A 66 -2.71 7.21 -0.08
N THR A 67 -2.33 8.46 -0.35
CA THR A 67 -1.39 9.22 0.50
C THR A 67 -1.95 9.41 1.91
N GLU A 68 -3.22 9.77 2.04
CA GLU A 68 -3.88 9.96 3.33
C GLU A 68 -3.86 8.65 4.14
N ILE A 69 -4.33 7.55 3.54
CA ILE A 69 -4.36 6.22 4.18
C ILE A 69 -2.97 5.79 4.65
N PHE A 70 -1.96 5.86 3.78
CA PHE A 70 -0.61 5.41 4.16
C PHE A 70 0.04 6.35 5.17
N THR A 71 -0.27 7.65 5.15
CA THR A 71 0.22 8.59 6.16
C THR A 71 -0.31 8.22 7.55
N GLU A 72 -1.61 7.99 7.68
CA GLU A 72 -2.23 7.56 8.94
C GLU A 72 -1.59 6.27 9.47
N ILE A 73 -1.38 5.27 8.61
CA ILE A 73 -0.72 4.01 9.02
C ILE A 73 0.71 4.28 9.51
N THR A 74 1.48 5.15 8.85
CA THR A 74 2.86 5.46 9.27
C THR A 74 2.94 6.31 10.54
N GLU A 75 1.88 7.04 10.87
CA GLU A 75 1.77 7.77 12.14
C GLU A 75 1.45 6.81 13.29
N ASP A 76 0.56 5.85 13.05
CA ASP A 76 0.21 4.80 14.03
C ASP A 76 1.34 3.77 14.22
N GLU A 77 1.99 3.37 13.13
CA GLU A 77 3.01 2.33 13.07
C GLU A 77 4.30 2.84 12.38
N PRO A 78 5.17 3.58 13.11
CA PRO A 78 6.36 4.21 12.52
C PRO A 78 7.40 3.25 11.93
N GLU A 79 7.34 1.96 12.28
CA GLU A 79 8.23 0.91 11.76
C GLU A 79 7.59 0.06 10.65
N ASN A 80 6.39 0.43 10.19
CA ASN A 80 5.72 -0.27 9.09
C ASN A 80 6.37 0.10 7.74
N HIS A 81 7.48 -0.56 7.44
CA HIS A 81 8.25 -0.37 6.21
C HIS A 81 7.43 -0.56 4.93
N LEU A 82 6.38 -1.40 4.95
CA LEU A 82 5.51 -1.61 3.80
C LEU A 82 4.65 -0.37 3.53
N ALA A 83 3.97 0.16 4.56
CA ALA A 83 3.18 1.38 4.45
C ALA A 83 4.05 2.59 4.08
N MET A 84 5.25 2.70 4.68
CA MET A 84 6.21 3.75 4.32
C MET A 84 6.66 3.63 2.85
N THR A 85 6.83 2.41 2.33
CA THR A 85 7.19 2.19 0.91
C THR A 85 6.05 2.64 0.01
N PHE A 86 4.81 2.29 0.32
CA PHE A 86 3.64 2.75 -0.44
C PHE A 86 3.44 4.28 -0.37
N LEU A 87 3.68 4.91 0.79
CA LEU A 87 3.69 6.37 0.91
C LEU A 87 4.76 6.99 0.03
N GLY A 88 5.96 6.39 0.03
CA GLY A 88 7.05 6.76 -0.87
C GLY A 88 6.63 6.69 -2.34
N ILE A 89 5.91 5.63 -2.75
CA ILE A 89 5.37 5.47 -4.11
C ILE A 89 4.35 6.58 -4.41
N CYS A 90 3.45 6.90 -3.49
CA CYS A 90 2.52 8.03 -3.66
C CYS A 90 3.25 9.36 -3.86
N TYR A 91 4.35 9.58 -3.14
CA TYR A 91 5.20 10.74 -3.31
C TYR A 91 5.95 10.74 -4.65
N LEU A 92 6.39 9.58 -5.16
CA LEU A 92 6.97 9.48 -6.51
C LEU A 92 5.98 9.94 -7.59
N LEU A 93 4.70 9.61 -7.44
CA LEU A 93 3.63 10.01 -8.35
C LEU A 93 3.23 11.49 -8.21
N THR A 94 3.70 12.17 -7.17
CA THR A 94 3.42 13.58 -6.91
C THR A 94 4.63 14.44 -7.27
N LYS A 95 4.54 15.24 -8.35
CA LYS A 95 5.68 16.03 -8.87
C LYS A 95 6.44 16.83 -7.80
N ALA A 96 5.73 17.49 -6.88
CA ALA A 96 6.33 18.31 -5.83
C ALA A 96 7.03 17.47 -4.73
N LYS A 97 6.59 16.22 -4.50
CA LYS A 97 7.11 15.34 -3.45
C LYS A 97 8.02 14.24 -3.98
N ARG A 98 8.27 14.17 -5.29
CA ARG A 98 9.02 13.08 -5.92
C ARG A 98 10.38 12.80 -5.27
N SER A 99 11.19 13.84 -5.07
CA SER A 99 12.50 13.68 -4.43
C SER A 99 12.40 13.17 -2.99
N GLN A 100 11.34 13.54 -2.26
CA GLN A 100 11.07 13.02 -0.92
C GLN A 100 10.73 11.53 -0.98
N GLY A 101 9.86 11.12 -1.91
CA GLY A 101 9.52 9.71 -2.14
C GLY A 101 10.74 8.85 -2.48
N GLU A 102 11.62 9.34 -3.37
CA GLU A 102 12.87 8.64 -3.72
C GLU A 102 13.77 8.41 -2.51
N LYS A 103 13.98 9.45 -1.68
CA LYS A 103 14.81 9.35 -0.47
C LYS A 103 14.20 8.39 0.55
N MET A 104 12.88 8.46 0.74
CA MET A 104 12.15 7.62 1.66
C MET A 104 12.30 6.13 1.29
N ILE A 105 12.05 5.77 0.03
CA ILE A 105 12.15 4.37 -0.43
C ILE A 105 13.59 3.85 -0.32
N LYS A 106 14.60 4.67 -0.69
CA LYS A 106 16.01 4.27 -0.55
C LYS A 106 16.39 3.95 0.90
N LYS A 107 15.97 4.80 1.83
CA LYS A 107 16.20 4.59 3.26
C LYS A 107 15.59 3.27 3.73
N ILE A 108 14.34 2.97 3.33
CA ILE A 108 13.66 1.72 3.71
C ILE A 108 14.38 0.49 3.17
N ILE A 109 14.86 0.53 1.92
CA ILE A 109 15.63 -0.56 1.31
C ILE A 109 16.93 -0.84 2.09
N GLU A 110 17.56 0.20 2.64
CA GLU A 110 18.78 0.08 3.46
C GLU A 110 18.50 -0.45 4.88
N GLU A 111 17.30 -0.21 5.43
CA GLU A 111 16.93 -0.55 6.80
C GLU A 111 16.23 -1.91 6.94
N THR A 112 15.47 -2.34 5.92
CA THR A 112 14.68 -3.57 5.99
C THR A 112 15.43 -4.79 5.46
N SER A 113 15.24 -5.95 6.10
CA SER A 113 15.68 -7.25 5.58
C SER A 113 14.58 -7.99 4.80
N ASP A 114 13.37 -7.42 4.70
CA ASP A 114 12.26 -8.03 3.97
C ASP A 114 12.48 -7.87 2.45
N GLU A 115 12.78 -8.99 1.78
CA GLU A 115 13.05 -9.01 0.34
C GLU A 115 11.87 -8.53 -0.50
N THR A 116 10.63 -8.71 -0.05
CA THR A 116 9.44 -8.29 -0.78
C THR A 116 9.33 -6.77 -0.78
N ILE A 117 9.58 -6.14 0.37
CA ILE A 117 9.64 -4.68 0.49
C ILE A 117 10.80 -4.11 -0.32
N VAL A 118 11.99 -4.74 -0.24
CA VAL A 118 13.17 -4.33 -1.04
C VAL A 118 12.87 -4.37 -2.53
N ASN A 119 12.24 -5.45 -3.01
CA ASN A 119 11.89 -5.61 -4.41
C ASN A 119 10.84 -4.58 -4.86
N LEU A 120 9.78 -4.35 -4.06
CA LEU A 120 8.77 -3.34 -4.34
C LEU A 120 9.39 -1.94 -4.47
N GLY A 121 10.21 -1.54 -3.49
CA GLY A 121 10.89 -0.25 -3.50
C GLY A 121 11.83 -0.10 -4.70
N SER A 122 12.59 -1.14 -5.02
CA SER A 122 13.52 -1.14 -6.15
C SER A 122 12.79 -0.96 -7.49
N ILE A 123 11.69 -1.68 -7.70
CA ILE A 123 10.86 -1.55 -8.91
C ILE A 123 10.30 -0.12 -9.02
N ALA A 124 9.79 0.43 -7.92
CA ALA A 124 9.25 1.78 -7.88
C ALA A 124 10.29 2.85 -8.27
N LEU A 125 11.51 2.74 -7.73
CA LEU A 125 12.62 3.64 -8.04
C LEU A 125 13.06 3.53 -9.51
N GLN A 126 13.18 2.31 -10.04
CA GLN A 126 13.52 2.09 -11.46
C GLN A 126 12.48 2.70 -12.39
N TRP A 127 11.20 2.52 -12.07
CA TRP A 127 10.11 3.13 -12.83
C TRP A 127 10.21 4.66 -12.80
N ALA A 128 10.43 5.23 -11.62
CA ALA A 128 10.58 6.67 -11.47
C ALA A 128 11.79 7.24 -12.24
N GLU A 129 12.92 6.54 -12.25
CA GLU A 129 14.10 6.99 -13.01
C GLU A 129 13.84 6.96 -14.53
N LYS A 130 13.24 5.88 -15.03
CA LYS A 130 12.90 5.73 -16.45
C LYS A 130 11.93 6.82 -16.90
N ASP A 131 10.93 7.12 -16.08
CA ASP A 131 9.93 8.14 -16.35
C ASP A 131 10.57 9.55 -16.38
N LEU A 132 11.51 9.83 -15.47
CA LEU A 132 12.28 11.07 -15.46
C LEU A 132 13.14 11.25 -16.73
N LYS A 133 13.78 10.16 -17.21
CA LYS A 133 14.56 10.19 -18.45
C LYS A 133 13.70 10.48 -19.68
N LYS A 134 12.45 9.98 -19.72
CA LYS A 134 11.51 10.31 -20.80
C LYS A 134 11.16 11.80 -20.83
N LEU A 135 10.95 12.42 -19.67
CA LEU A 135 10.66 13.86 -19.58
C LEU A 135 11.83 14.74 -20.04
N LYS A 136 13.07 14.26 -19.95
CA LYS A 136 14.29 14.95 -20.41
C LYS A 136 14.63 14.68 -21.89
N SER A 137 13.74 14.00 -22.62
CA SER A 137 13.94 13.69 -24.04
C SER A 137 14.04 14.97 -24.89
N PRO A 138 14.96 15.05 -25.86
CA PRO A 138 15.20 16.26 -26.67
C PRO A 138 14.00 16.70 -27.54
N PHE A 139 12.94 15.89 -27.60
CA PHE A 139 11.72 16.18 -28.34
C PHE A 139 10.64 16.94 -27.53
N VAL A 140 10.83 17.10 -26.21
CA VAL A 140 10.00 17.97 -25.39
C VAL A 140 10.83 19.21 -25.05
N LYS A 141 10.74 20.22 -25.92
CA LYS A 141 11.20 21.59 -25.64
C LYS A 141 10.08 22.38 -24.97
#